data_AF-A0AAW3YZY1-F1
#
_entry.id   AF-A0AAW3YZY1-F1
#
_cell.length_a   1.000
_cell.length_b   1.000
_cell.length_c   1.000
_cell.angle_alpha   90.00
_cell.angle_beta   90.00
_cell.angle_gamma   90.00
#
_symmetry.space_group_name_H-M   'P 1'
#
loop_
_entity.id
_entity.type
_entity.pdbx_description
1 polymer ?
#
loop_
_entity_poly.entity_id
_entity_poly.type
_entity_poly.pdbx_seq_one_letter_code
_entity_poly.pdbx_strand_id
1 'polypeptide(L)'
;MTFSEALDALKSGKSIARSGWNGKGMFLYLIKGADLQEGLKYGYGEYIGEPSFVDSICMKTADNKLVVGWLASQTDLLANDWIIL
;
A
#
# COMPACT_ATOMS: atom_id res chain seq x y z
N MET A 1 -7.02 1.09 -15.93
CA MET A 1 -5.55 1.19 -15.97
C MET A 1 -4.96 -0.18 -15.67
N THR A 2 -3.81 -0.50 -16.25
CA THR A 2 -3.03 -1.68 -15.93
C THR A 2 -2.49 -1.61 -14.49
N PHE A 3 -2.02 -2.74 -13.94
CA PHE A 3 -1.37 -2.73 -12.64
C PHE A 3 -0.10 -1.87 -12.61
N SER A 4 0.70 -1.86 -13.68
CA SER A 4 1.93 -1.06 -13.76
C SER A 4 1.65 0.44 -13.67
N GLU A 5 0.65 0.94 -14.40
CA GLU A 5 0.23 2.35 -14.33
C GLU A 5 -0.29 2.70 -12.93
N ALA A 6 -1.06 1.79 -12.31
CA ALA A 6 -1.57 2.00 -10.96
C ALA A 6 -0.45 1.97 -9.90
N LEU A 7 0.56 1.13 -10.08
CA LEU A 7 1.74 1.09 -9.21
C LEU A 7 2.56 2.39 -9.31
N ASP A 8 2.68 2.97 -10.50
CA ASP A 8 3.34 4.27 -10.66
C ASP A 8 2.54 5.39 -9.99
N ALA A 9 1.20 5.35 -10.08
CA ALA A 9 0.33 6.25 -9.32
C ALA A 9 0.53 6.09 -7.79
N LEU A 10 0.60 4.85 -7.28
CA LEU A 10 0.92 4.57 -5.86
C LEU A 10 2.26 5.16 -5.44
N LYS A 11 3.32 4.96 -6.24
CA LYS A 11 4.66 5.52 -5.98
C LYS A 11 4.64 7.04 -5.96
N SER A 12 3.74 7.67 -6.71
CA SER A 12 3.51 9.13 -6.70
C SER A 12 2.63 9.61 -5.53
N GLY A 13 2.28 8.72 -4.58
CA GLY A 13 1.49 9.05 -3.39
C GLY A 13 -0.02 9.07 -3.61
N LYS A 14 -0.51 8.57 -4.75
CA LYS A 14 -1.94 8.44 -5.00
C LYS A 14 -2.49 7.15 -4.40
N SER A 15 -3.76 7.18 -4.01
CA SER A 15 -4.50 5.96 -3.69
C SER A 15 -5.04 5.32 -4.95
N ILE A 16 -5.07 3.99 -4.99
CA ILE A 16 -5.62 3.23 -6.12
C ILE A 16 -6.64 2.20 -5.65
N ALA A 17 -7.54 1.81 -6.53
CA ALA A 17 -8.47 0.72 -6.29
C ALA A 17 -8.79 -0.01 -7.59
N ARG A 18 -9.36 -1.22 -7.46
CA ARG A 18 -10.04 -1.87 -8.57
C ARG A 18 -11.42 -1.24 -8.75
N SER A 19 -11.94 -1.21 -9.98
CA SER A 19 -13.26 -0.63 -10.24
C SER A 19 -14.36 -1.30 -9.41
N GLY A 20 -14.28 -2.63 -9.23
CA GLY A 20 -15.22 -3.40 -8.39
C GLY A 20 -15.06 -3.20 -6.87
N TRP A 21 -14.01 -2.53 -6.42
CA TRP A 21 -13.78 -2.25 -4.99
C TRP A 21 -14.51 -1.01 -4.49
N ASN A 22 -14.80 -0.06 -5.39
CA ASN A 22 -15.33 1.26 -5.02
C ASN A 22 -16.82 1.25 -4.60
N GLY A 23 -17.48 0.08 -4.63
CA GLY A 23 -18.78 -0.13 -3.96
C GLY A 23 -18.66 -0.45 -2.47
N LYS A 24 -17.46 -0.79 -1.99
CA LYS A 24 -17.15 -1.17 -0.59
C LYS A 24 -16.10 -0.24 0.05
N GLY A 25 -15.73 0.82 -0.66
CA GLY A 25 -14.74 1.82 -0.22
C GLY A 25 -13.36 1.24 0.06
N MET A 26 -12.95 0.16 -0.61
CA MET A 26 -11.62 -0.44 -0.47
C MET A 26 -10.60 0.27 -1.35
N PHE A 27 -9.37 0.44 -0.86
CA PHE A 27 -8.29 1.05 -1.64
C PHE A 27 -6.90 0.67 -1.12
N LEU A 28 -5.89 0.85 -1.97
CA LEU A 28 -4.47 0.75 -1.64
C LEU A 28 -3.85 2.14 -1.57
N TYR A 29 -2.89 2.30 -0.67
CA TYR A 29 -2.03 3.46 -0.59
C TYR A 29 -0.63 3.03 -0.12
N LEU A 30 0.38 3.86 -0.40
CA LEU A 30 1.76 3.60 -0.01
C LEU A 30 2.04 4.27 1.35
N ILE A 31 2.54 3.50 2.31
CA ILE A 31 3.08 4.02 3.57
C ILE A 31 4.60 4.04 3.46
N LYS A 32 5.23 5.14 3.85
CA LYS A 32 6.69 5.22 3.86
C LYS A 32 7.27 4.49 5.06
N GLY A 33 8.43 3.85 4.87
CA GLY A 33 9.14 3.21 5.98
C GLY A 33 9.38 4.16 7.15
N ALA A 34 9.68 5.43 6.86
CA ALA A 34 9.86 6.49 7.85
C ALA A 34 8.59 6.75 8.68
N ASP A 35 7.40 6.73 8.06
CA ASP A 35 6.13 6.93 8.78
C ASP A 35 5.85 5.75 9.73
N LEU A 36 6.19 4.53 9.32
CA LEU A 36 6.09 3.34 10.17
C LEU A 36 7.08 3.39 11.34
N GLN A 37 8.32 3.79 11.06
CA GLN A 37 9.36 4.01 12.08
C GLN A 37 8.91 5.05 13.11
N GLU A 38 8.35 6.17 12.65
CA GLU A 38 7.83 7.22 13.52
C GLU A 38 6.64 6.73 14.33
N GLY A 39 5.67 6.06 13.72
CA GLY A 39 4.46 5.59 14.39
C GLY A 39 4.71 4.48 15.40
N LEU A 40 5.60 3.54 15.09
CA LEU A 40 5.90 2.38 15.93
C LEU A 40 7.03 2.61 16.93
N LYS A 41 7.71 3.77 16.84
CA LYS A 41 8.82 4.13 17.73
C LYS A 41 9.92 3.08 17.77
N TYR A 42 10.29 2.54 16.61
CA TYR A 42 11.31 1.50 16.47
C TYR A 42 12.11 1.67 15.18
N GLY A 43 13.36 1.19 15.13
CA GLY A 43 14.20 1.24 13.92
C GLY A 43 14.95 2.57 13.74
N TYR A 44 15.43 3.19 14.83
CA TYR A 44 16.10 4.51 14.78
C TYR A 44 17.62 4.43 14.58
N GLY A 45 18.20 3.23 14.53
CA GLY A 45 19.65 3.03 14.41
C GLY A 45 20.40 3.18 15.74
N GLU A 46 19.76 2.85 16.86
CA GLU A 46 20.30 2.94 18.22
C GLU A 46 21.41 1.90 18.49
N TYR A 47 21.45 0.81 17.71
CA TYR A 47 22.49 -0.22 17.81
C TYR A 47 22.91 -0.80 16.44
N ILE A 48 24.11 -1.39 16.41
CA ILE A 48 24.67 -2.01 15.20
C ILE A 48 23.80 -3.21 14.80
N GLY A 49 23.25 -3.16 13.59
CA GLY A 49 22.38 -4.21 13.05
C GLY A 49 20.91 -4.07 13.41
N GLU A 50 20.47 -2.92 13.92
CA GLU A 50 19.04 -2.66 14.12
C GLU A 50 18.28 -2.73 12.78
N PRO A 51 17.13 -3.43 12.71
CA PRO A 51 16.30 -3.46 11.52
C PRO A 51 15.68 -2.10 11.22
N SER A 52 15.44 -1.83 9.94
CA SER A 52 14.72 -0.64 9.47
C SER A 52 13.42 -1.03 8.77
N PHE A 53 12.44 -0.13 8.81
CA PHE A 53 11.20 -0.30 8.06
C PHE A 53 11.41 0.04 6.58
N VAL A 54 10.75 -0.72 5.72
CA VAL A 54 10.67 -0.46 4.28
C VAL A 54 9.30 0.13 3.92
N ASP A 55 9.21 0.81 2.78
CA ASP A 55 7.94 1.24 2.20
C ASP A 55 7.01 0.02 2.03
N SER A 56 5.74 0.20 2.37
CA SER A 56 4.76 -0.89 2.34
C SER A 56 3.44 -0.43 1.75
N ILE A 57 2.84 -1.26 0.90
CA ILE A 57 1.49 -1.02 0.39
C ILE A 57 0.50 -1.42 1.48
N CYS A 58 -0.35 -0.49 1.88
CA CYS A 58 -1.42 -0.73 2.83
C CYS A 58 -2.77 -0.77 2.11
N MET A 59 -3.65 -1.64 2.57
CA MET A 59 -5.02 -1.76 2.09
C MET A 59 -6.00 -1.34 3.17
N LYS A 60 -6.97 -0.50 2.80
CA LYS A 60 -8.22 -0.36 3.55
C LYS A 60 -9.24 -1.38 3.04
N THR A 61 -9.69 -2.27 3.92
CA THR A 61 -10.60 -3.37 3.57
C THR A 61 -12.07 -2.94 3.59
N ALA A 62 -12.96 -3.82 3.11
CA ALA A 62 -14.40 -3.58 3.13
C ALA A 62 -14.94 -3.42 4.56
N ASP A 63 -14.35 -4.14 5.52
CA ASP A 63 -14.72 -4.11 6.94
C ASP A 63 -14.07 -2.95 7.70
N ASN A 64 -13.56 -1.95 6.97
CA ASN A 64 -12.92 -0.76 7.51
C ASN A 64 -11.72 -1.08 8.43
N LYS A 65 -10.88 -2.02 7.99
CA LYS A 65 -9.59 -2.34 8.62
C LYS A 65 -8.44 -1.92 7.73
N LEU A 66 -7.30 -1.62 8.33
CA LEU A 66 -6.06 -1.35 7.63
C LEU A 66 -5.16 -2.59 7.71
N VAL A 67 -4.68 -3.05 6.56
CA VAL A 67 -3.75 -4.17 6.44
C VAL A 67 -2.48 -3.66 5.82
N VAL A 68 -1.39 -3.67 6.58
CA VAL A 68 -0.05 -3.30 6.11
C VAL A 68 0.59 -4.53 5.47
N GLY A 69 1.31 -4.34 4.36
CA GLY A 69 1.93 -5.46 3.63
C GLY A 69 0.96 -6.17 2.70
N TRP A 70 0.10 -5.42 2.00
CA TRP A 70 -0.76 -5.99 0.97
C TRP A 70 0.07 -6.71 -0.10
N LEU A 71 -0.30 -7.95 -0.39
CA LEU A 71 0.35 -8.78 -1.39
C LEU A 71 -0.49 -8.79 -2.65
N ALA A 72 0.09 -8.35 -3.76
CA ALA A 72 -0.56 -8.44 -5.06
C ALA A 72 -0.69 -9.91 -5.47
N SER A 73 -1.92 -10.37 -5.67
CA SER A 73 -2.18 -11.69 -6.23
C SER A 73 -1.99 -11.69 -7.76
N GLN A 74 -1.92 -12.87 -8.37
CA GLN A 74 -1.85 -12.97 -9.84
C GLN A 74 -3.03 -12.28 -10.54
N THR A 75 -4.22 -12.29 -9.94
CA THR A 75 -5.41 -11.61 -10.48
C THR A 75 -5.35 -10.10 -10.31
N ASP A 76 -4.54 -9.59 -9.40
CA ASP A 76 -4.25 -8.16 -9.24
C ASP A 76 -3.26 -7.68 -10.30
N LEU A 77 -2.18 -8.44 -10.49
CA LEU A 77 -1.12 -8.12 -11.44
C LEU A 77 -1.62 -8.14 -12.90
N LEU A 78 -2.53 -9.05 -13.25
CA LEU A 78 -3.05 -9.22 -14.61
C LEU A 78 -4.28 -8.35 -14.93
N ALA A 79 -4.67 -7.47 -14.01
CA ALA A 79 -5.88 -6.69 -14.16
C ALA A 79 -5.69 -5.35 -14.87
N ASN A 80 -6.79 -4.89 -15.50
CA ASN A 80 -6.83 -3.67 -16.31
C ASN A 80 -7.89 -2.65 -15.85
N ASP A 81 -8.59 -2.94 -14.75
CA ASP A 81 -9.67 -2.14 -14.17
C ASP A 81 -9.22 -1.34 -12.94
N TRP A 82 -7.91 -1.08 -12.80
CA TRP A 82 -7.40 -0.18 -11.77
C TRP A 82 -7.81 1.27 -12.06
N ILE A 83 -8.11 2.01 -10.99
CA ILE A 83 -8.47 3.44 -10.97
C ILE A 83 -7.66 4.17 -9.91
N ILE A 84 -7.38 5.46 -10.14
CA ILE A 84 -6.88 6.39 -9.12
C ILE A 84 -8.09 6.91 -8.35
N LEU A 85 -7.97 7.05 -7.03
CA LEU A 85 -8.96 7.68 -6.16
C LEU A 85 -8.61 9.13 -5.82
#